data_AF-A0A8B3CKI0-F1
#
_entry.id   AF-A0A8B3CKI0-F1
#
_cell.length_a   1.000
_cell.length_b   1.000
_cell.length_c   1.000
_cell.angle_alpha   90.00
_cell.angle_beta   90.00
_cell.angle_gamma   90.00
#
_symmetry.space_group_name_H-M   'P 1'
#
loop_
_entity.id
_entity.type
_entity.pdbx_description
1 polymer ?
#
loop_
_entity_poly.entity_id
_entity_poly.type
_entity_poly.pdbx_seq_one_letter_code
_entity_poly.pdbx_strand_id
1 'polypeptide(L)'
;MRKLALPGSALISVLLVLPVLGAFSLKDIPHSIGPDGREISKQFLGFLRGVAKKVQYDGRALEFHNYIEASLEKFELKKLYNSEFLQKEEDGTHWVSYKGKFSPEGYKVSLEDKRMKTISVPSFGDFSAEFDLRHNPKPLYSGTSYSGNLDLMTHLGPFTHKHALMAMESSLKFLDPQNVKQIDAPATLIFKKVNHPEARKVLNDLSKSFPDLAKFLNYYFGLESLLVLSEDKTSGEGSITKFHFKGFVSRNVSDDYEELGDYLDSIKYLGWVNIKLENPKGKSLAEIRLNSKTPDVSFKFITKHGKILPYDSKGNLFPDDSFSISSLNHFPFLVRVSLEANLYGLLLENPEILLSGLLVNHPDSASLSFKITKIEKFEVSGGFSYVIPAWAINLVIPGNLESIIHEFTETLVHANGDKGTKVALSWNRDSGKTLLKTHVESEFLDNFFIRFGLKIWNHKVLPSEEARDDIRKIFIRLMDVIIKDI
;
A
#
# COMPACT_ATOMS: atom_id res chain seq x y z
N MET A 1 -0.08 -73.60 31.69
CA MET A 1 0.99 -73.40 30.68
C MET A 1 0.61 -72.21 29.80
N ARG A 2 1.48 -71.20 29.78
CA ARG A 2 1.23 -69.81 29.37
C ARG A 2 1.42 -69.62 27.87
N LYS A 3 0.50 -68.89 27.24
CA LYS A 3 0.67 -68.26 25.92
C LYS A 3 1.67 -67.10 26.06
N LEU A 4 2.74 -67.10 25.28
CA LEU A 4 3.64 -65.95 25.13
C LEU A 4 3.19 -65.12 23.92
N ALA A 5 2.66 -63.93 24.20
CA ALA A 5 2.46 -62.87 23.23
C ALA A 5 3.79 -62.12 23.07
N LEU A 6 4.30 -62.02 21.84
CA LEU A 6 5.37 -61.10 21.46
C LEU A 6 4.72 -59.76 21.06
N PRO A 7 5.15 -58.61 21.59
CA PRO A 7 4.53 -57.33 21.32
C PRO A 7 4.96 -56.80 19.95
N GLY A 8 4.03 -56.83 19.00
CA GLY A 8 4.10 -56.11 17.72
C GLY A 8 3.85 -54.62 17.90
N SER A 9 4.73 -53.93 18.62
CA SER A 9 4.61 -52.49 18.89
C SER A 9 5.95 -51.76 18.99
N ALA A 10 6.95 -52.18 18.20
CA ALA A 10 8.26 -51.51 18.13
C ALA A 10 8.72 -51.16 16.70
N LEU A 11 7.89 -51.37 15.66
CA LEU A 11 8.29 -51.14 14.27
C LEU A 11 7.40 -50.15 13.47
N ILE A 12 6.43 -49.50 14.12
CA ILE A 12 5.56 -48.49 13.48
C ILE A 12 5.83 -47.06 13.98
N SER A 13 6.65 -46.88 15.02
CA SER A 13 6.91 -45.57 15.65
C SER A 13 8.11 -44.80 15.08
N VAL A 14 8.79 -45.31 14.04
CA VAL A 14 9.99 -44.68 13.43
C VAL A 14 9.70 -44.09 12.04
N LEU A 15 8.50 -44.27 11.49
CA LEU A 15 8.13 -43.80 10.14
C LEU A 15 7.24 -42.54 10.11
N LEU A 16 6.96 -41.90 11.25
CA LEU A 16 6.04 -40.74 11.34
C LEU A 16 6.65 -39.43 11.86
N VAL A 17 7.97 -39.33 11.94
CA VAL A 17 8.67 -38.05 12.15
C VAL A 17 9.90 -38.01 11.24
N LEU A 18 9.68 -38.11 9.92
CA LEU A 18 10.57 -37.38 9.03
C LEU A 18 10.06 -35.94 9.07
N PRO A 19 10.72 -35.00 9.77
CA PRO A 19 10.52 -33.61 9.41
C PRO A 19 10.81 -33.54 7.92
N VAL A 20 9.92 -32.94 7.14
CA VAL A 20 10.23 -32.63 5.75
C VAL A 20 11.49 -31.78 5.81
N LEU A 21 12.66 -32.39 5.61
CA LEU A 21 14.01 -31.83 5.82
C LEU A 21 14.37 -30.78 4.75
N GLY A 22 13.39 -30.28 4.01
CA GLY A 22 13.58 -29.27 2.99
C GLY A 22 13.37 -27.87 3.56
N ALA A 23 14.16 -26.90 3.06
CA ALA A 23 13.88 -25.49 3.30
C ALA A 23 12.48 -25.12 2.81
N PHE A 24 11.79 -24.26 3.57
CA PHE A 24 10.57 -23.60 3.16
C PHE A 24 10.87 -22.67 1.98
N SER A 25 10.22 -22.92 0.85
CA SER A 25 10.46 -22.25 -0.43
C SER A 25 9.38 -21.19 -0.70
N LEU A 26 9.65 -20.22 -1.58
CA LEU A 26 8.67 -19.20 -1.95
C LEU A 26 7.38 -19.81 -2.53
N LYS A 27 7.50 -20.91 -3.28
CA LYS A 27 6.33 -21.63 -3.85
C LYS A 27 5.43 -22.24 -2.77
N ASP A 28 5.91 -22.38 -1.54
CA ASP A 28 5.13 -22.94 -0.43
C ASP A 28 4.22 -21.89 0.21
N ILE A 29 4.46 -20.59 -0.04
CA ILE A 29 3.65 -19.50 0.54
C ILE A 29 2.17 -19.58 0.12
N PRO A 30 1.81 -19.75 -1.17
CA PRO A 30 0.41 -19.95 -1.55
C PRO A 30 -0.23 -21.16 -0.86
N HIS A 31 0.53 -22.22 -0.57
CA HIS A 31 0.02 -23.39 0.14
C HIS A 31 -0.18 -23.15 1.64
N SER A 32 0.56 -22.23 2.23
CA SER A 32 0.57 -22.03 3.68
C SER A 32 -0.52 -21.08 4.19
N ILE A 33 -1.28 -20.43 3.30
CA ILE A 33 -2.34 -19.49 3.72
C ILE A 33 -3.68 -20.15 4.10
N GLY A 34 -3.80 -21.47 3.95
CA GLY A 34 -5.00 -22.24 4.32
C GLY A 34 -5.16 -23.53 3.50
N PRO A 35 -6.15 -24.38 3.81
CA PRO A 35 -6.38 -25.66 3.12
C PRO A 35 -6.50 -25.54 1.60
N ASP A 36 -7.14 -24.48 1.11
CA ASP A 36 -7.32 -24.17 -0.31
C ASP A 36 -6.45 -22.98 -0.77
N GLY A 37 -5.33 -22.74 -0.08
CA GLY A 37 -4.55 -21.51 -0.19
C GLY A 37 -4.14 -21.16 -1.62
N ARG A 38 -3.72 -22.16 -2.42
CA ARG A 38 -3.33 -21.98 -3.81
C ARG A 38 -4.46 -21.41 -4.67
N GLU A 39 -5.67 -22.00 -4.57
CA GLU A 39 -6.83 -21.53 -5.34
C GLU A 39 -7.32 -20.18 -4.85
N ILE A 40 -7.29 -19.93 -3.54
CA ILE A 40 -7.60 -18.62 -2.96
C ILE A 40 -6.63 -17.56 -3.46
N SER A 41 -5.32 -17.85 -3.52
CA SER A 41 -4.32 -16.96 -4.11
C SER A 41 -4.60 -16.68 -5.58
N LYS A 42 -4.88 -17.71 -6.39
CA LYS A 42 -5.22 -17.54 -7.82
C LYS A 42 -6.46 -16.69 -8.01
N GLN A 43 -7.52 -16.95 -7.24
CA GLN A 43 -8.77 -16.19 -7.32
C GLN A 43 -8.54 -14.72 -6.94
N PHE A 44 -7.80 -14.46 -5.87
CA PHE A 44 -7.49 -13.09 -5.42
C PHE A 44 -6.59 -12.34 -6.42
N LEU A 45 -5.53 -12.97 -6.94
CA LEU A 45 -4.68 -12.36 -7.95
C LEU A 45 -5.42 -12.16 -9.27
N GLY A 46 -6.27 -13.10 -9.66
CA GLY A 46 -7.17 -12.97 -10.82
C GLY A 46 -8.15 -11.82 -10.65
N PHE A 47 -8.63 -11.59 -9.43
CA PHE A 47 -9.41 -10.40 -9.08
C PHE A 47 -8.61 -9.10 -9.23
N LEU A 48 -7.41 -9.00 -8.64
CA LEU A 48 -6.55 -7.82 -8.79
C LEU A 48 -6.23 -7.53 -10.26
N ARG A 49 -5.91 -8.58 -11.03
CA ARG A 49 -5.74 -8.50 -12.48
C ARG A 49 -6.99 -7.96 -13.19
N GLY A 50 -8.17 -8.47 -12.85
CA GLY A 50 -9.44 -8.03 -13.43
C GLY A 50 -9.79 -6.59 -13.06
N VAL A 51 -9.49 -6.16 -11.82
CA VAL A 51 -9.66 -4.77 -11.36
C VAL A 51 -8.77 -3.81 -12.15
N ALA A 52 -7.57 -4.23 -12.53
CA ALA A 52 -6.65 -3.44 -13.33
C ALA A 52 -7.04 -3.34 -14.82
N LYS A 53 -7.95 -4.21 -15.31
CA LYS A 53 -8.52 -4.08 -16.65
C LYS A 53 -9.42 -2.84 -16.75
N LYS A 54 -9.80 -2.48 -17.98
CA LYS A 54 -10.63 -1.30 -18.25
C LYS A 54 -11.97 -1.39 -17.51
N VAL A 55 -12.33 -0.30 -16.83
CA VAL A 55 -13.64 -0.11 -16.20
C VAL A 55 -14.60 0.46 -17.24
N GLN A 56 -15.79 -0.12 -17.36
CA GLN A 56 -16.85 0.37 -18.22
C GLN A 56 -17.93 1.04 -17.37
N TYR A 57 -18.06 2.35 -17.51
CA TYR A 57 -19.16 3.11 -16.92
C TYR A 57 -20.35 3.14 -17.89
N ASP A 58 -21.56 2.92 -17.38
CA ASP A 58 -22.79 3.11 -18.16
C ASP A 58 -23.19 4.59 -18.24
N GLY A 59 -24.14 4.93 -19.13
CA GLY A 59 -24.50 6.30 -19.52
C GLY A 59 -24.26 7.39 -18.46
N ARG A 60 -25.10 7.45 -17.42
CA ARG A 60 -25.01 8.49 -16.37
C ARG A 60 -23.76 8.35 -15.50
N ALA A 61 -23.27 7.13 -15.29
CA ALA A 61 -22.03 6.90 -14.54
C ALA A 61 -20.80 7.41 -15.28
N LEU A 62 -20.77 7.31 -16.61
CA LEU A 62 -19.68 7.83 -17.44
C LEU A 62 -19.67 9.36 -17.42
N GLU A 63 -20.83 9.98 -17.58
CA GLU A 63 -20.98 11.44 -17.50
C GLU A 63 -20.50 11.96 -16.15
N PHE A 64 -20.92 11.32 -15.05
CA PHE A 64 -20.49 11.72 -13.72
C PHE A 64 -19.01 11.44 -13.46
N HIS A 65 -18.46 10.33 -13.95
CA HIS A 65 -17.03 10.02 -13.82
C HIS A 65 -16.19 11.10 -14.50
N ASN A 66 -16.49 11.44 -15.76
CA ASN A 66 -15.83 12.53 -16.49
C ASN A 66 -15.99 13.88 -15.76
N TYR A 67 -17.17 14.12 -15.17
CA TYR A 67 -17.43 15.33 -14.40
C TYR A 67 -16.61 15.40 -13.11
N ILE A 68 -16.48 14.30 -12.36
CA ILE A 68 -15.62 14.22 -11.18
C ILE A 68 -14.17 14.44 -11.59
N GLU A 69 -13.67 13.75 -12.62
CA GLU A 69 -12.27 13.90 -13.05
C GLU A 69 -11.95 15.36 -13.38
N ALA A 70 -12.80 16.01 -14.18
CA ALA A 70 -12.64 17.43 -14.49
C ALA A 70 -12.78 18.34 -13.24
N SER A 71 -13.66 18.00 -12.30
CA SER A 71 -13.88 18.79 -11.07
C SER A 71 -12.73 18.64 -10.09
N LEU A 72 -12.15 17.45 -9.96
CA LEU A 72 -11.00 17.16 -9.10
C LEU A 72 -9.71 17.73 -9.70
N GLU A 73 -9.53 17.63 -11.02
CA GLU A 73 -8.38 18.23 -11.72
C GLU A 73 -8.32 19.75 -11.50
N LYS A 74 -9.48 20.42 -11.51
CA LYS A 74 -9.61 21.86 -11.28
C LYS A 74 -9.83 22.22 -9.80
N PHE A 75 -10.01 21.22 -8.95
CA PHE A 75 -10.35 21.33 -7.55
C PHE A 75 -11.57 22.24 -7.26
N GLU A 76 -12.61 22.13 -8.09
CA GLU A 76 -13.85 22.92 -8.01
C GLU A 76 -14.88 22.25 -7.09
N LEU A 77 -14.57 22.10 -5.80
CA LEU A 77 -15.41 21.36 -4.84
C LEU A 77 -16.82 21.94 -4.69
N LYS A 78 -16.97 23.26 -4.71
CA LYS A 78 -18.29 23.92 -4.75
C LYS A 78 -19.14 23.49 -5.94
N LYS A 79 -18.51 23.31 -7.10
CA LYS A 79 -19.21 22.91 -8.33
C LYS A 79 -19.58 21.43 -8.29
N LEU A 80 -18.72 20.60 -7.70
CA LEU A 80 -19.02 19.19 -7.44
C LEU A 80 -20.19 19.04 -6.45
N TYR A 81 -20.12 19.74 -5.32
CA TYR A 81 -21.18 19.77 -4.31
C TYR A 81 -22.53 20.17 -4.92
N ASN A 82 -22.58 21.20 -5.78
CA ASN A 82 -23.83 21.65 -6.39
C ASN A 82 -24.22 20.90 -7.69
N SER A 83 -23.53 19.82 -8.04
CA SER A 83 -23.82 19.10 -9.29
C SER A 83 -25.17 18.39 -9.24
N GLU A 84 -25.77 18.19 -10.41
CA GLU A 84 -27.03 17.47 -10.57
C GLU A 84 -26.93 15.95 -10.35
N PHE A 85 -25.71 15.42 -10.28
CA PHE A 85 -25.45 14.00 -10.03
C PHE A 85 -25.57 13.65 -8.55
N LEU A 86 -25.35 14.62 -7.66
CA LEU A 86 -25.42 14.39 -6.21
C LEU A 86 -26.86 14.56 -5.72
N GLN A 87 -27.34 13.58 -4.97
CA GLN A 87 -28.59 13.64 -4.23
C GLN A 87 -28.40 14.45 -2.95
N LYS A 88 -29.43 15.17 -2.51
CA LYS A 88 -29.37 16.09 -1.37
C LYS A 88 -30.17 15.54 -0.20
N GLU A 89 -29.62 15.68 1.00
CA GLU A 89 -30.31 15.39 2.25
C GLU A 89 -30.61 16.66 3.04
N GLU A 90 -31.57 16.55 3.97
CA GLU A 90 -32.04 17.66 4.80
C GLU A 90 -30.95 18.22 5.71
N ASP A 91 -29.96 17.40 6.09
CA ASP A 91 -28.84 17.78 6.95
C ASP A 91 -27.72 18.54 6.21
N GLY A 92 -27.89 18.79 4.90
CA GLY A 92 -26.91 19.45 4.05
C GLY A 92 -25.82 18.51 3.50
N THR A 93 -25.97 17.20 3.67
CA THR A 93 -25.11 16.22 3.01
C THR A 93 -25.58 16.00 1.57
N HIS A 94 -24.64 16.05 0.64
CA HIS A 94 -24.86 15.71 -0.76
C HIS A 94 -24.11 14.43 -1.08
N TRP A 95 -24.72 13.48 -1.78
CA TRP A 95 -24.17 12.14 -1.94
C TRP A 95 -24.43 11.52 -3.30
N VAL A 96 -23.64 10.52 -3.63
CA VAL A 96 -23.80 9.71 -4.85
C VAL A 96 -23.27 8.31 -4.59
N SER A 97 -23.96 7.30 -5.12
CA SER A 97 -23.56 5.91 -4.96
C SER A 97 -23.27 5.24 -6.29
N TYR A 98 -22.22 4.44 -6.32
CA TYR A 98 -21.87 3.55 -7.41
C TYR A 98 -22.16 2.10 -7.06
N LYS A 99 -22.46 1.31 -8.08
CA LYS A 99 -22.42 -0.15 -8.03
C LYS A 99 -21.53 -0.68 -9.13
N GLY A 100 -20.62 -1.57 -8.77
CA GLY A 100 -19.76 -2.27 -9.72
C GLY A 100 -20.07 -3.76 -9.75
N LYS A 101 -20.27 -4.29 -10.96
CA LYS A 101 -20.31 -5.74 -11.20
C LYS A 101 -19.00 -6.22 -11.77
N PHE A 102 -18.38 -7.19 -11.10
CA PHE A 102 -17.11 -7.74 -11.53
C PHE A 102 -17.30 -8.81 -12.60
N SER A 103 -16.37 -8.84 -13.57
CA SER A 103 -16.22 -9.94 -14.52
C SER A 103 -14.75 -10.13 -14.87
N PRO A 104 -14.36 -11.29 -15.46
CA PRO A 104 -12.99 -11.49 -15.94
C PRO A 104 -12.51 -10.45 -16.97
N GLU A 105 -13.42 -9.73 -17.63
CA GLU A 105 -13.10 -8.66 -18.58
C GLU A 105 -13.03 -7.26 -17.95
N GLY A 106 -13.24 -7.16 -16.65
CA GLY A 106 -13.23 -5.90 -15.90
C GLY A 106 -14.59 -5.60 -15.27
N TYR A 107 -14.75 -4.35 -14.85
CA TYR A 107 -15.95 -3.87 -14.16
C TYR A 107 -16.96 -3.23 -15.11
N LYS A 108 -18.23 -3.46 -14.81
CA LYS A 108 -19.33 -2.60 -15.26
C LYS A 108 -19.84 -1.80 -14.08
N VAL A 109 -19.81 -0.47 -14.20
CA VAL A 109 -20.12 0.46 -13.11
C VAL A 109 -21.33 1.31 -13.50
N SER A 110 -22.29 1.37 -12.58
CA SER A 110 -23.52 2.15 -12.70
C SER A 110 -23.67 3.10 -11.52
N LEU A 111 -24.37 4.21 -11.73
CA LEU A 111 -24.86 5.05 -10.65
C LEU A 111 -26.16 4.50 -10.09
N GLU A 112 -26.36 4.67 -8.79
CA GLU A 112 -27.51 4.14 -8.07
C GLU A 112 -28.24 5.29 -7.37
N ASP A 113 -29.57 5.28 -7.45
CA ASP A 113 -30.41 6.28 -6.80
C ASP A 113 -30.68 5.95 -5.32
N LYS A 114 -29.90 5.05 -4.73
CA LYS A 114 -30.06 4.57 -3.36
C LYS A 114 -28.72 4.57 -2.65
N ARG A 115 -28.75 4.85 -1.35
CA ARG A 115 -27.58 4.79 -0.45
C ARG A 115 -26.89 3.43 -0.51
N MET A 116 -25.56 3.43 -0.44
CA MET A 116 -24.70 2.25 -0.55
C MET A 116 -25.06 1.13 0.43
N LYS A 117 -25.50 1.47 1.64
CA LYS A 117 -25.93 0.48 2.65
C LYS A 117 -27.08 -0.41 2.18
N THR A 118 -27.85 0.03 1.19
CA THR A 118 -28.98 -0.72 0.61
C THR A 118 -28.62 -1.43 -0.70
N ILE A 119 -27.45 -1.16 -1.27
CA ILE A 119 -26.98 -1.80 -2.50
C ILE A 119 -26.39 -3.17 -2.17
N SER A 120 -26.98 -4.22 -2.74
CA SER A 120 -26.46 -5.58 -2.59
C SER A 120 -25.19 -5.80 -3.43
N VAL A 121 -24.19 -6.44 -2.81
CA VAL A 121 -22.93 -6.93 -3.43
C VAL A 121 -22.86 -8.47 -3.35
N PRO A 122 -23.66 -9.18 -4.16
CA PRO A 122 -23.90 -10.61 -3.94
C PRO A 122 -22.76 -11.52 -4.41
N SER A 123 -21.96 -11.09 -5.39
CA SER A 123 -20.98 -11.94 -6.07
C SER A 123 -19.55 -11.54 -5.75
N PHE A 124 -18.62 -12.48 -5.91
CA PHE A 124 -17.19 -12.20 -5.78
C PHE A 124 -16.74 -11.07 -6.71
N GLY A 125 -16.04 -10.09 -6.13
CA GLY A 125 -15.53 -8.91 -6.80
C GLY A 125 -16.54 -7.76 -6.97
N ASP A 126 -17.85 -8.01 -6.81
CA ASP A 126 -18.85 -6.94 -6.84
C ASP A 126 -18.54 -5.90 -5.75
N PHE A 127 -18.80 -4.63 -6.06
CA PHE A 127 -18.64 -3.55 -5.11
C PHE A 127 -19.82 -2.58 -5.11
N SER A 128 -19.97 -1.87 -4.01
CA SER A 128 -20.74 -0.63 -3.93
C SER A 128 -19.88 0.45 -3.29
N ALA A 129 -20.02 1.69 -3.76
CA ALA A 129 -19.29 2.82 -3.21
C ALA A 129 -20.24 3.99 -3.00
N GLU A 130 -19.92 4.85 -2.04
CA GLU A 130 -20.65 6.09 -1.75
C GLU A 130 -19.65 7.21 -1.54
N PHE A 131 -19.93 8.34 -2.17
CA PHE A 131 -19.20 9.56 -1.95
C PHE A 131 -20.15 10.61 -1.37
N ASP A 132 -19.83 11.09 -0.18
CA ASP A 132 -20.56 12.14 0.51
C ASP A 132 -19.74 13.42 0.53
N LEU A 133 -20.41 14.56 0.36
CA LEU A 133 -19.87 15.89 0.57
C LEU A 133 -20.77 16.69 1.49
N ARG A 134 -20.16 17.40 2.43
CA ARG A 134 -20.85 18.38 3.27
C ARG A 134 -20.12 19.71 3.22
N HIS A 135 -20.87 20.78 2.99
CA HIS A 135 -20.33 22.14 2.98
C HIS A 135 -20.19 22.69 4.40
N ASN A 136 -19.00 23.17 4.75
CA ASN A 136 -18.74 23.81 6.03
C ASN A 136 -18.53 25.33 5.80
N PRO A 137 -19.52 26.17 6.18
CA PRO A 137 -19.46 27.61 5.90
C PRO A 137 -18.58 28.41 6.88
N LYS A 138 -18.10 27.78 7.95
CA LYS A 138 -17.22 28.37 8.96
C LYS A 138 -16.08 27.40 9.30
N PRO A 139 -15.12 27.19 8.38
CA PRO A 139 -13.95 26.35 8.67
C PRO A 139 -13.07 26.97 9.76
N LEU A 140 -12.12 26.17 10.26
CA LEU A 140 -11.09 26.62 11.20
C LEU A 140 -10.26 27.80 10.65
N TYR A 141 -10.01 27.79 9.34
CA TYR A 141 -9.34 28.86 8.60
C TYR A 141 -10.30 29.54 7.62
N SER A 142 -9.95 30.72 7.12
CA SER A 142 -10.85 31.57 6.33
C SER A 142 -11.34 30.92 5.03
N GLY A 143 -12.55 31.29 4.58
CA GLY A 143 -13.15 30.83 3.33
C GLY A 143 -14.25 29.78 3.54
N THR A 144 -14.34 28.83 2.61
CA THR A 144 -15.29 27.70 2.66
C THR A 144 -14.52 26.40 2.58
N SER A 145 -15.00 25.35 3.23
CA SER A 145 -14.44 24.00 3.10
C SER A 145 -15.52 22.97 2.83
N TYR A 146 -15.10 21.81 2.33
CA TYR A 146 -15.97 20.67 2.10
C TYR A 146 -15.39 19.45 2.79
N SER A 147 -16.18 18.89 3.71
CA SER A 147 -15.97 17.57 4.28
C SER A 147 -16.34 16.53 3.24
N GLY A 148 -15.47 15.55 3.01
CA GLY A 148 -15.70 14.46 2.07
C GLY A 148 -15.51 13.10 2.71
N ASN A 149 -16.46 12.19 2.46
CA ASN A 149 -16.34 10.78 2.83
C ASN A 149 -16.44 9.90 1.58
N LEU A 150 -15.55 8.93 1.46
CA LEU A 150 -15.61 7.86 0.48
C LEU A 150 -15.71 6.53 1.22
N ASP A 151 -16.85 5.87 1.06
CA ASP A 151 -17.05 4.49 1.49
C ASP A 151 -17.04 3.56 0.27
N LEU A 152 -16.36 2.44 0.38
CA LEU A 152 -16.32 1.38 -0.64
C LEU A 152 -16.46 0.03 0.05
N MET A 153 -17.42 -0.78 -0.39
CA MET A 153 -17.62 -2.15 0.08
C MET A 153 -17.41 -3.12 -1.08
N THR A 154 -16.47 -4.05 -0.95
CA THR A 154 -16.14 -5.05 -1.97
C THR A 154 -16.29 -6.47 -1.41
N HIS A 155 -16.90 -7.37 -2.19
CA HIS A 155 -17.05 -8.77 -1.81
C HIS A 155 -15.81 -9.60 -2.20
N LEU A 156 -14.98 -9.96 -1.23
CA LEU A 156 -13.73 -10.72 -1.44
C LEU A 156 -13.91 -12.25 -1.44
N GLY A 157 -15.16 -12.74 -1.34
CA GLY A 157 -15.44 -14.18 -1.43
C GLY A 157 -14.77 -14.95 -0.28
N PRO A 158 -14.01 -16.01 -0.57
CA PRO A 158 -13.34 -16.79 0.47
C PRO A 158 -12.13 -16.08 1.07
N PHE A 159 -11.58 -15.05 0.40
CA PHE A 159 -10.37 -14.36 0.86
C PHE A 159 -10.67 -13.49 2.09
N THR A 160 -10.04 -13.84 3.21
CA THR A 160 -10.15 -13.15 4.52
C THR A 160 -8.87 -12.40 4.88
N HIS A 161 -8.93 -11.53 5.88
CA HIS A 161 -7.74 -10.92 6.48
C HIS A 161 -6.75 -11.94 7.04
N LYS A 162 -7.22 -13.11 7.51
CA LYS A 162 -6.33 -14.18 8.01
C LYS A 162 -5.43 -14.72 6.91
N HIS A 163 -5.93 -14.88 5.70
CA HIS A 163 -5.11 -15.31 4.56
C HIS A 163 -3.98 -14.30 4.27
N ALA A 164 -4.28 -13.00 4.31
CA ALA A 164 -3.27 -11.95 4.15
C ALA A 164 -2.21 -11.98 5.28
N LEU A 165 -2.64 -12.13 6.54
CA LEU A 165 -1.74 -12.23 7.69
C LEU A 165 -0.85 -13.48 7.61
N MET A 166 -1.41 -14.62 7.20
CA MET A 166 -0.65 -15.88 7.01
C MET A 166 0.34 -15.78 5.86
N ALA A 167 0.02 -15.07 4.77
CA ALA A 167 0.95 -14.81 3.68
C ALA A 167 2.15 -13.98 4.16
N MET A 168 1.89 -12.94 4.96
CA MET A 168 2.95 -12.12 5.56
C MET A 168 3.81 -12.95 6.52
N GLU A 169 3.21 -13.72 7.43
CA GLU A 169 3.94 -14.58 8.36
C GLU A 169 4.78 -15.66 7.64
N SER A 170 4.23 -16.28 6.60
CA SER A 170 4.94 -17.25 5.78
C SER A 170 6.11 -16.60 5.03
N SER A 171 5.96 -15.35 4.61
CA SER A 171 7.07 -14.58 4.02
C SER A 171 8.17 -14.29 5.06
N LEU A 172 7.82 -13.97 6.31
CA LEU A 172 8.82 -13.81 7.38
C LEU A 172 9.53 -15.12 7.70
N LYS A 173 8.79 -16.24 7.72
CA LYS A 173 9.35 -17.59 7.91
C LYS A 173 10.28 -17.99 6.76
N PHE A 174 9.93 -17.65 5.52
CA PHE A 174 10.80 -17.85 4.37
C PHE A 174 12.13 -17.09 4.55
N LEU A 175 12.07 -15.86 5.05
CA LEU A 175 13.23 -15.02 5.33
C LEU A 175 13.97 -15.38 6.63
N ASP A 176 13.56 -16.42 7.36
CA ASP A 176 14.24 -16.78 8.59
C ASP A 176 15.69 -17.22 8.34
N PRO A 177 16.65 -16.84 9.21
CA PRO A 177 18.05 -17.17 9.01
C PRO A 177 18.33 -18.66 8.85
N GLN A 178 17.63 -19.51 9.61
CA GLN A 178 17.75 -20.96 9.52
C GLN A 178 17.23 -21.46 8.17
N ASN A 179 16.09 -20.94 7.72
CA ASN A 179 15.50 -21.31 6.44
C ASN A 179 16.38 -20.87 5.26
N VAL A 180 16.80 -19.60 5.23
CA VAL A 180 17.67 -19.06 4.17
C VAL A 180 18.97 -19.84 4.05
N LYS A 181 19.56 -20.28 5.17
CA LYS A 181 20.77 -21.11 5.17
C LYS A 181 20.53 -22.48 4.53
N GLN A 182 19.34 -23.04 4.66
CA GLN A 182 18.97 -24.37 4.14
C GLN A 182 18.47 -24.35 2.69
N ILE A 183 18.15 -23.17 2.13
CA ILE A 183 17.74 -23.06 0.73
C ILE A 183 18.82 -23.64 -0.18
N ASP A 184 18.43 -24.68 -0.92
CA ASP A 184 19.23 -25.33 -1.94
C ASP A 184 18.46 -25.29 -3.28
N ALA A 185 18.72 -24.21 -4.03
CA ALA A 185 18.12 -23.94 -5.32
C ALA A 185 19.23 -23.72 -6.37
N PRO A 186 19.03 -24.17 -7.62
CA PRO A 186 20.01 -24.00 -8.69
C PRO A 186 20.45 -22.55 -8.85
N ALA A 187 21.74 -22.34 -9.09
CA ALA A 187 22.26 -21.00 -9.33
C ALA A 187 21.59 -20.35 -10.54
N THR A 188 21.29 -19.05 -10.43
CA THR A 188 20.68 -18.26 -11.49
C THR A 188 21.47 -16.99 -11.76
N LEU A 189 21.32 -16.42 -12.97
CA LEU A 189 21.91 -15.14 -13.35
C LEU A 189 20.97 -13.94 -13.10
N ILE A 190 19.75 -14.20 -12.62
CA ILE A 190 18.80 -13.17 -12.20
C ILE A 190 19.43 -12.30 -11.11
N PHE A 191 19.39 -10.97 -11.32
CA PHE A 191 20.02 -9.95 -10.50
C PHE A 191 21.50 -10.23 -10.21
N LYS A 192 22.29 -10.49 -11.26
CA LYS A 192 23.74 -10.84 -11.17
C LYS A 192 24.61 -9.90 -10.34
N LYS A 193 24.20 -8.64 -10.13
CA LYS A 193 24.94 -7.65 -9.33
C LYS A 193 24.86 -7.93 -7.82
N VAL A 194 23.83 -8.63 -7.36
CA VAL A 194 23.70 -9.03 -5.96
C VAL A 194 24.59 -10.25 -5.72
N ASN A 195 25.64 -10.08 -4.92
CA ASN A 195 26.67 -11.10 -4.70
C ASN A 195 26.70 -11.69 -3.27
N HIS A 196 25.92 -11.14 -2.33
CA HIS A 196 25.83 -11.70 -0.98
C HIS A 196 25.31 -13.14 -1.00
N PRO A 197 26.01 -14.12 -0.38
CA PRO A 197 25.65 -15.55 -0.48
C PRO A 197 24.21 -15.86 -0.07
N GLU A 198 23.71 -15.22 0.98
CA GLU A 198 22.37 -15.46 1.52
C GLU A 198 21.29 -14.85 0.64
N ALA A 199 21.54 -13.65 0.11
CA ALA A 199 20.66 -13.04 -0.88
C ALA A 199 20.61 -13.89 -2.17
N ARG A 200 21.75 -14.46 -2.60
CA ARG A 200 21.81 -15.35 -3.76
C ARG A 200 20.94 -16.58 -3.58
N LYS A 201 20.90 -17.19 -2.38
CA LYS A 201 20.02 -18.32 -2.10
C LYS A 201 18.55 -17.97 -2.30
N VAL A 202 18.11 -16.83 -1.77
CA VAL A 202 16.73 -16.35 -1.98
C VAL A 202 16.42 -16.08 -3.44
N LEU A 203 17.35 -15.47 -4.19
CA LEU A 203 17.17 -15.20 -5.62
C LEU A 203 17.17 -16.48 -6.47
N ASN A 204 17.96 -17.47 -6.10
CA ASN A 204 17.95 -18.80 -6.73
C ASN A 204 16.60 -19.49 -6.48
N ASP A 205 16.06 -19.43 -5.25
CA ASP A 205 14.74 -19.97 -4.95
C ASP A 205 13.62 -19.23 -5.69
N LEU A 206 13.68 -17.90 -5.78
CA LEU A 206 12.76 -17.10 -6.61
C LEU A 206 12.76 -17.58 -8.06
N SER A 207 13.95 -17.76 -8.66
CA SER A 207 14.08 -18.22 -10.05
C SER A 207 13.65 -19.67 -10.26
N LYS A 208 13.66 -20.50 -9.22
CA LYS A 208 13.19 -21.89 -9.25
C LYS A 208 11.67 -21.97 -9.04
N SER A 209 11.15 -21.20 -8.10
CA SER A 209 9.76 -21.20 -7.66
C SER A 209 8.85 -20.43 -8.61
N PHE A 210 9.32 -19.30 -9.13
CA PHE A 210 8.57 -18.40 -10.01
C PHE A 210 9.47 -17.95 -11.17
N PRO A 211 9.82 -18.85 -12.11
CA PRO A 211 10.80 -18.58 -13.16
C PRO A 211 10.40 -17.42 -14.09
N ASP A 212 9.11 -17.28 -14.39
CA ASP A 212 8.64 -16.22 -15.30
C ASP A 212 8.56 -14.88 -14.56
N LEU A 213 8.15 -14.88 -13.29
CA LEU A 213 8.25 -13.71 -12.41
C LEU A 213 9.71 -13.24 -12.27
N ALA A 214 10.64 -14.16 -12.02
CA ALA A 214 12.05 -13.82 -11.82
C ALA A 214 12.64 -13.14 -13.07
N LYS A 215 12.34 -13.67 -14.26
CA LYS A 215 12.74 -13.06 -15.54
C LYS A 215 12.11 -11.70 -15.74
N PHE A 216 10.80 -11.57 -15.47
CA PHE A 216 10.08 -10.30 -15.57
C PHE A 216 10.73 -9.24 -14.67
N LEU A 217 10.95 -9.56 -13.39
CA LEU A 217 11.54 -8.64 -12.42
C LEU A 217 12.96 -8.24 -12.81
N ASN A 218 13.78 -9.20 -13.26
CA ASN A 218 15.15 -8.91 -13.70
C ASN A 218 15.23 -8.05 -14.96
N TYR A 219 14.21 -8.11 -15.82
CA TYR A 219 14.16 -7.34 -17.04
C TYR A 219 13.74 -5.89 -16.76
N TYR A 220 12.69 -5.68 -15.97
CA TYR A 220 12.13 -4.34 -15.71
C TYR A 220 12.70 -3.62 -14.49
N PHE A 221 13.41 -4.32 -13.61
CA PHE A 221 13.96 -3.73 -12.39
C PHE A 221 15.43 -4.10 -12.21
N GLY A 222 16.14 -3.21 -11.54
CA GLY A 222 17.45 -3.48 -10.98
C GLY A 222 17.36 -3.77 -9.49
N LEU A 223 18.27 -4.60 -8.99
CA LEU A 223 18.40 -4.92 -7.57
C LEU A 223 19.88 -4.77 -7.16
N GLU A 224 20.11 -3.96 -6.14
CA GLU A 224 21.43 -3.68 -5.57
C GLU A 224 21.67 -4.48 -4.28
N SER A 225 20.65 -4.55 -3.42
CA SER A 225 20.68 -5.36 -2.21
C SER A 225 19.32 -5.99 -1.91
N LEU A 226 19.33 -7.10 -1.17
CA LEU A 226 18.11 -7.79 -0.75
C LEU A 226 18.09 -8.10 0.73
N LEU A 227 19.08 -8.85 1.21
CA LEU A 227 19.21 -9.20 2.62
C LEU A 227 20.63 -9.59 2.97
N VAL A 228 20.92 -9.57 4.27
CA VAL A 228 22.13 -10.13 4.86
C VAL A 228 21.77 -10.82 6.17
N LEU A 229 22.43 -11.92 6.47
CA LEU A 229 22.35 -12.54 7.80
C LEU A 229 23.44 -11.94 8.69
N SER A 230 23.10 -11.61 9.93
CA SER A 230 24.08 -11.16 10.92
C SER A 230 23.88 -11.84 12.26
N GLU A 231 24.91 -11.89 13.08
CA GLU A 231 24.81 -12.38 14.46
C GLU A 231 24.04 -11.39 15.34
N ASP A 232 23.22 -11.93 16.24
CA ASP A 232 22.57 -11.14 17.28
C ASP A 232 23.55 -10.85 18.42
N LYS A 233 24.19 -9.69 18.37
CA LYS A 233 25.15 -9.24 19.40
C LYS A 233 24.49 -8.94 20.75
N THR A 234 23.16 -8.81 20.80
CA THR A 234 22.40 -8.43 22.01
C THR A 234 21.91 -9.62 22.82
N SER A 235 21.58 -10.74 22.20
CA SER A 235 21.09 -11.94 22.90
C SER A 235 22.08 -13.11 22.98
N GLY A 236 23.26 -12.98 22.37
CA GLY A 236 24.34 -13.99 22.46
C GLY A 236 24.08 -15.30 21.71
N GLU A 237 22.85 -15.56 21.26
CA GLU A 237 22.50 -16.74 20.46
C GLU A 237 21.60 -16.39 19.26
N GLY A 238 21.99 -16.95 18.11
CA GLY A 238 21.20 -16.95 16.88
C GLY A 238 21.57 -15.87 15.87
N SER A 239 21.28 -16.16 14.59
CA SER A 239 21.37 -15.18 13.51
C SER A 239 20.06 -14.38 13.43
N ILE A 240 20.13 -13.19 12.84
CA ILE A 240 18.98 -12.37 12.42
C ILE A 240 19.05 -12.14 10.91
N THR A 241 17.91 -11.85 10.30
CA THR A 241 17.85 -11.40 8.91
C THR A 241 17.66 -9.89 8.89
N LYS A 242 18.64 -9.19 8.31
CA LYS A 242 18.49 -7.77 7.95
C LYS A 242 18.00 -7.71 6.51
N PHE A 243 16.69 -7.57 6.35
CA PHE A 243 16.11 -7.38 5.02
C PHE A 243 16.32 -5.93 4.60
N HIS A 244 16.93 -5.75 3.43
CA HIS A 244 17.14 -4.46 2.81
C HIS A 244 17.04 -4.63 1.29
N PHE A 245 15.81 -4.61 0.81
CA PHE A 245 15.57 -4.46 -0.62
C PHE A 245 16.00 -3.05 -1.01
N LYS A 246 16.94 -2.94 -1.95
CA LYS A 246 17.29 -1.69 -2.63
C LYS A 246 17.31 -1.96 -4.13
N GLY A 247 16.39 -1.36 -4.86
CA GLY A 247 16.24 -1.55 -6.29
C GLY A 247 15.87 -0.27 -7.01
N PHE A 248 15.81 -0.34 -8.33
CA PHE A 248 15.50 0.79 -9.20
C PHE A 248 14.72 0.31 -10.43
N VAL A 249 14.04 1.23 -11.10
CA VAL A 249 13.35 0.93 -12.37
C VAL A 249 14.39 0.87 -13.50
N SER A 250 14.41 -0.24 -14.24
CA SER A 250 15.32 -0.43 -15.38
C SER A 250 14.88 0.43 -16.56
N ARG A 251 15.83 0.82 -17.42
CA ARG A 251 15.54 1.51 -18.68
C ARG A 251 14.58 0.73 -19.58
N ASN A 252 14.60 -0.60 -19.49
CA ASN A 252 13.69 -1.46 -20.25
C ASN A 252 12.20 -1.16 -19.99
N VAL A 253 11.84 -0.59 -18.84
CA VAL A 253 10.46 -0.12 -18.61
C VAL A 253 10.15 1.02 -19.57
N SER A 254 11.01 2.03 -19.64
CA SER A 254 10.85 3.16 -20.55
C SER A 254 10.93 2.75 -22.02
N ASP A 255 11.75 1.75 -22.35
CA ASP A 255 11.89 1.28 -23.73
C ASP A 255 10.65 0.50 -24.23
N ASP A 256 9.99 -0.27 -23.34
CA ASP A 256 8.79 -1.07 -23.69
C ASP A 256 7.46 -0.33 -23.44
N TYR A 257 7.47 0.71 -22.60
CA TYR A 257 6.31 1.49 -22.16
C TYR A 257 6.66 2.98 -22.19
N GLU A 258 6.58 3.56 -23.39
CA GLU A 258 7.04 4.92 -23.71
C GLU A 258 6.43 5.98 -22.78
N GLU A 259 5.11 5.96 -22.60
CA GLU A 259 4.37 6.96 -21.82
C GLU A 259 4.71 6.88 -20.33
N LEU A 260 4.93 5.67 -19.82
CA LEU A 260 5.46 5.50 -18.47
C LEU A 260 6.91 5.97 -18.37
N GLY A 261 7.73 5.73 -19.39
CA GLY A 261 9.10 6.23 -19.47
C GLY A 261 9.17 7.75 -19.36
N ASP A 262 8.38 8.44 -20.17
CA ASP A 262 8.27 9.89 -20.17
C ASP A 262 7.78 10.43 -18.82
N TYR A 263 6.79 9.76 -18.22
CA TYR A 263 6.34 10.10 -16.88
C TYR A 263 7.45 9.93 -15.83
N LEU A 264 8.19 8.82 -15.84
CA LEU A 264 9.31 8.58 -14.92
C LEU A 264 10.40 9.65 -15.06
N ASP A 265 10.71 10.06 -16.29
CA ASP A 265 11.64 11.16 -16.54
C ASP A 265 11.09 12.51 -16.06
N SER A 266 9.78 12.74 -16.20
CA SER A 266 9.12 13.95 -15.70
C SER A 266 9.23 14.10 -14.18
N ILE A 267 9.27 12.98 -13.43
CA ILE A 267 9.37 12.97 -11.96
C ILE A 267 10.79 12.78 -11.44
N LYS A 268 11.80 12.60 -12.31
CA LYS A 268 13.21 12.30 -11.96
C LYS A 268 13.88 13.27 -10.99
N TYR A 269 13.33 14.45 -10.78
CA TYR A 269 13.84 15.43 -9.82
C TYR A 269 12.78 15.90 -8.84
N LEU A 270 11.68 15.15 -8.69
CA LEU A 270 10.59 15.50 -7.81
C LEU A 270 11.03 15.54 -6.34
N GLY A 271 12.04 14.79 -5.94
CA GLY A 271 12.55 14.73 -4.57
C GLY A 271 12.51 13.33 -3.96
N TRP A 272 12.29 13.23 -2.66
CA TRP A 272 12.32 11.97 -1.90
C TRP A 272 11.24 11.91 -0.84
N VAL A 273 10.85 10.70 -0.46
CA VAL A 273 9.98 10.43 0.68
C VAL A 273 10.55 9.28 1.50
N ASN A 274 10.49 9.42 2.82
CA ASN A 274 10.91 8.40 3.77
C ASN A 274 9.78 8.15 4.78
N ILE A 275 9.33 6.90 4.85
CA ILE A 275 8.22 6.43 5.68
C ILE A 275 8.79 5.45 6.69
N LYS A 276 8.67 5.74 7.98
CA LYS A 276 9.05 4.86 9.08
C LYS A 276 7.81 4.39 9.82
N LEU A 277 7.66 3.07 9.93
CA LEU A 277 6.70 2.46 10.85
C LEU A 277 7.40 2.28 12.20
N GLU A 278 6.76 2.74 13.27
CA GLU A 278 7.29 2.70 14.63
C GLU A 278 6.29 2.04 15.58
N ASN A 279 6.79 1.30 16.56
CA ASN A 279 5.95 0.87 17.68
C ASN A 279 5.63 2.05 18.62
N PRO A 280 4.71 1.91 19.58
CA PRO A 280 4.37 2.99 20.51
C PRO A 280 5.53 3.47 21.39
N LYS A 281 6.63 2.69 21.48
CA LYS A 281 7.86 3.06 22.21
C LYS A 281 8.85 3.83 21.33
N GLY A 282 8.46 4.22 20.10
CA GLY A 282 9.30 4.95 19.15
C GLY A 282 10.42 4.11 18.51
N LYS A 283 10.30 2.78 18.51
CA LYS A 283 11.27 1.88 17.86
C LYS A 283 10.79 1.55 16.45
N SER A 284 11.69 1.63 15.48
CA SER A 284 11.41 1.35 14.09
C SER A 284 11.10 -0.13 13.89
N LEU A 285 10.07 -0.39 13.09
CA LEU A 285 9.62 -1.72 12.68
C LEU A 285 9.97 -1.98 11.21
N ALA A 286 9.78 -0.96 10.38
CA ALA A 286 10.14 -0.97 8.97
C ALA A 286 10.39 0.45 8.46
N GLU A 287 11.16 0.56 7.38
CA GLU A 287 11.44 1.83 6.69
C GLU A 287 11.26 1.63 5.18
N ILE A 288 10.51 2.53 4.55
CA ILE A 288 10.36 2.64 3.09
C ILE A 288 10.95 3.98 2.66
N ARG A 289 11.84 3.97 1.68
CA ARG A 289 12.40 5.19 1.09
C ARG A 289 12.23 5.16 -0.42
N LEU A 290 11.73 6.25 -0.97
CA LEU A 290 11.65 6.48 -2.41
C LEU A 290 12.47 7.72 -2.73
N ASN A 291 13.32 7.65 -3.74
CA ASN A 291 14.12 8.78 -4.19
C ASN A 291 14.07 8.87 -5.71
N SER A 292 13.45 9.93 -6.22
CA SER A 292 13.31 10.14 -7.66
C SER A 292 14.62 10.56 -8.34
N LYS A 293 15.58 11.15 -7.62
CA LYS A 293 16.87 11.60 -8.19
C LYS A 293 17.75 10.43 -8.63
N THR A 294 17.69 9.31 -7.90
CA THR A 294 18.46 8.09 -8.17
C THR A 294 17.56 6.91 -8.58
N PRO A 295 16.34 7.18 -9.06
CA PRO A 295 15.15 6.30 -9.03
C PRO A 295 15.20 5.08 -8.07
N ASP A 296 15.70 5.29 -6.85
CA ASP A 296 15.90 4.23 -5.88
C ASP A 296 14.64 4.00 -5.04
N VAL A 297 14.26 2.73 -4.92
CA VAL A 297 13.26 2.24 -3.96
C VAL A 297 13.99 1.37 -2.95
N SER A 298 13.82 1.68 -1.66
CA SER A 298 14.34 0.84 -0.58
C SER A 298 13.28 0.46 0.43
N PHE A 299 13.31 -0.79 0.88
CA PHE A 299 12.48 -1.30 1.96
C PHE A 299 13.33 -2.09 2.95
N LYS A 300 13.20 -1.77 4.23
CA LYS A 300 14.02 -2.32 5.31
C LYS A 300 13.19 -2.78 6.48
N PHE A 301 13.56 -3.92 7.05
CA PHE A 301 13.10 -4.41 8.34
C PHE A 301 14.07 -5.49 8.85
N ILE A 302 13.93 -5.89 10.11
CA ILE A 302 14.76 -6.93 10.73
C ILE A 302 13.86 -8.04 11.24
N THR A 303 14.26 -9.29 11.02
CA THR A 303 13.53 -10.45 11.53
C THR A 303 14.40 -11.44 12.28
N LYS A 304 13.75 -12.19 13.18
CA LYS A 304 14.31 -13.34 13.88
C LYS A 304 13.17 -14.32 14.22
N HIS A 305 13.28 -15.58 13.82
CA HIS A 305 12.31 -16.64 14.12
C HIS A 305 10.87 -16.30 13.74
N GLY A 306 10.66 -15.78 12.52
CA GLY A 306 9.35 -15.41 11.97
C GLY A 306 8.75 -14.14 12.59
N LYS A 307 9.49 -13.43 13.45
CA LYS A 307 9.06 -12.21 14.12
C LYS A 307 9.74 -10.98 13.52
N ILE A 308 9.03 -9.85 13.56
CA ILE A 308 9.63 -8.53 13.34
C ILE A 308 10.41 -8.15 14.61
N LEU A 309 11.64 -7.69 14.43
CA LEU A 309 12.54 -7.26 15.50
C LEU A 309 12.69 -5.73 15.45
N PRO A 310 12.16 -4.99 16.44
CA PRO A 310 12.29 -3.55 16.46
C PRO A 310 13.75 -3.09 16.63
N TYR A 311 14.05 -1.91 16.10
CA TYR A 311 15.38 -1.30 16.17
C TYR A 311 15.32 0.22 16.37
N ASP A 312 16.41 0.81 16.86
CA ASP A 312 16.55 2.28 16.95
C ASP A 312 17.36 2.87 15.77
N SER A 313 17.51 4.19 15.76
CA SER A 313 18.27 4.90 14.72
C SER A 313 19.76 4.54 14.66
N LYS A 314 20.32 3.94 15.72
CA LYS A 314 21.70 3.43 15.78
C LYS A 314 21.79 1.96 15.33
N GLY A 315 20.65 1.32 15.05
CA GLY A 315 20.55 -0.09 14.70
C GLY A 315 20.64 -1.04 15.90
N ASN A 316 20.49 -0.54 17.13
CA ASN A 316 20.36 -1.40 18.30
C ASN A 316 19.02 -2.12 18.26
N LEU A 317 19.02 -3.40 18.65
CA LEU A 317 17.85 -4.28 18.55
C LEU A 317 17.13 -4.37 19.89
N PHE A 318 15.82 -4.60 19.83
CA PHE A 318 14.97 -4.75 21.02
C PHE A 318 14.21 -6.09 20.97
N PRO A 319 14.84 -7.23 21.33
CA PRO A 319 14.24 -8.56 21.26
C PRO A 319 12.95 -8.73 22.08
N ASP A 320 12.89 -8.09 23.24
CA ASP A 320 11.72 -8.16 24.14
C ASP A 320 10.47 -7.51 23.54
N ASP A 321 10.65 -6.63 22.54
CA ASP A 321 9.58 -5.97 21.81
C ASP A 321 9.25 -6.67 20.48
N SER A 322 9.85 -7.84 20.21
CA SER A 322 9.59 -8.60 18.97
C SER A 322 8.19 -9.21 18.94
N PHE A 323 7.59 -9.27 17.76
CA PHE A 323 6.22 -9.78 17.60
C PHE A 323 6.04 -10.59 16.31
N SER A 324 5.13 -11.57 16.38
CA SER A 324 4.61 -12.27 15.21
C SER A 324 3.39 -11.52 14.69
N ILE A 325 3.27 -11.36 13.38
CA ILE A 325 2.15 -10.64 12.74
C ILE A 325 0.80 -11.31 13.09
N SER A 326 0.76 -12.64 13.10
CA SER A 326 -0.45 -13.43 13.42
C SER A 326 -0.94 -13.29 14.86
N SER A 327 -0.05 -12.97 15.80
CA SER A 327 -0.39 -12.79 17.22
C SER A 327 -0.97 -11.41 17.54
N LEU A 328 -0.95 -10.48 16.59
CA LEU A 328 -1.46 -9.14 16.80
C LEU A 328 -2.99 -9.16 16.79
N ASN A 329 -3.60 -8.99 17.97
CA ASN A 329 -5.04 -8.78 18.13
C ASN A 329 -5.40 -7.29 18.23
N HIS A 330 -4.53 -6.50 18.86
CA HIS A 330 -4.67 -5.06 18.98
C HIS A 330 -3.27 -4.45 18.99
N PHE A 331 -2.91 -3.73 17.93
CA PHE A 331 -1.56 -3.20 17.74
C PHE A 331 -1.63 -1.73 17.30
N PRO A 332 -1.48 -0.78 18.24
CA PRO A 332 -1.25 0.60 17.89
C PRO A 332 0.18 0.77 17.39
N PHE A 333 0.37 1.63 16.39
CA PHE A 333 1.67 1.96 15.82
C PHE A 333 1.67 3.39 15.30
N LEU A 334 2.84 3.92 14.97
CA LEU A 334 2.99 5.25 14.39
C LEU A 334 3.59 5.12 13.00
N VAL A 335 3.18 6.00 12.09
CA VAL A 335 3.81 6.18 10.78
C VAL A 335 4.37 7.58 10.74
N ARG A 336 5.69 7.69 10.64
CA ARG A 336 6.41 8.96 10.50
C ARG A 336 6.85 9.11 9.06
N VAL A 337 6.34 10.12 8.38
CA VAL A 337 6.69 10.44 7.00
C VAL A 337 7.54 11.71 7.01
N SER A 338 8.62 11.70 6.26
CA SER A 338 9.44 12.88 5.97
C SER A 338 9.60 12.97 4.46
N LEU A 339 9.56 14.17 3.89
CA LEU A 339 9.60 14.33 2.45
C LEU A 339 10.25 15.63 2.02
N GLU A 340 10.80 15.60 0.82
CA GLU A 340 11.26 16.75 0.03
C GLU A 340 10.57 16.66 -1.33
N ALA A 341 9.93 17.74 -1.76
CA ALA A 341 9.30 17.84 -3.06
C ALA A 341 9.81 19.10 -3.80
N ASN A 342 10.37 18.93 -5.00
CA ASN A 342 10.73 20.00 -5.92
C ASN A 342 9.65 20.14 -7.00
N LEU A 343 8.83 21.17 -6.87
CA LEU A 343 7.75 21.50 -7.79
C LEU A 343 8.17 22.74 -8.61
N TYR A 344 8.68 22.50 -9.81
CA TYR A 344 9.14 23.56 -10.74
C TYR A 344 10.16 24.53 -10.11
N GLY A 345 11.11 24.04 -9.32
CA GLY A 345 12.14 24.86 -8.67
C GLY A 345 11.74 25.42 -7.30
N LEU A 346 10.48 25.22 -6.87
CA LEU A 346 10.07 25.41 -5.47
C LEU A 346 10.35 24.14 -4.69
N LEU A 347 11.20 24.23 -3.69
CA LEU A 347 11.53 23.15 -2.79
C LEU A 347 10.63 23.22 -1.56
N LEU A 348 9.86 22.17 -1.34
CA LEU A 348 8.99 21.96 -0.20
C LEU A 348 9.58 20.85 0.66
N GLU A 349 9.95 21.17 1.90
CA GLU A 349 10.48 20.20 2.84
C GLU A 349 9.54 20.06 4.03
N ASN A 350 9.23 18.82 4.39
CA ASN A 350 8.54 18.50 5.62
C ASN A 350 9.35 17.49 6.43
N PRO A 351 9.84 17.86 7.62
CA PRO A 351 10.64 16.96 8.43
C PRO A 351 9.80 15.84 9.04
N GLU A 352 8.49 16.04 9.22
CA GLU A 352 7.63 15.10 9.93
C GLU A 352 6.12 15.32 9.68
N ILE A 353 5.50 14.32 9.07
CA ILE A 353 4.06 14.07 9.08
C ILE A 353 3.83 12.82 9.92
N LEU A 354 3.03 12.93 10.97
CA LEU A 354 2.75 11.85 11.91
C LEU A 354 1.33 11.33 11.72
N LEU A 355 1.22 10.01 11.52
CA LEU A 355 -0.04 9.30 11.51
C LEU A 355 -0.06 8.29 12.66
N SER A 356 -1.19 8.20 13.35
CA SER A 356 -1.48 7.08 14.25
C SER A 356 -2.10 5.95 13.45
N GLY A 357 -1.53 4.76 13.57
CA GLY A 357 -2.06 3.51 13.02
C GLY A 357 -2.64 2.61 14.10
N LEU A 358 -3.72 1.90 13.78
CA LEU A 358 -4.28 0.87 14.66
C LEU A 358 -4.72 -0.34 13.85
N LEU A 359 -4.14 -1.50 14.17
CA LEU A 359 -4.61 -2.80 13.73
C LEU A 359 -5.44 -3.45 14.85
N VAL A 360 -6.68 -3.83 14.56
CA VAL A 360 -7.51 -4.69 15.41
C VAL A 360 -7.85 -5.96 14.64
N ASN A 361 -7.69 -7.11 15.27
CA ASN A 361 -7.82 -8.41 14.63
C ASN A 361 -8.56 -9.37 15.56
N HIS A 362 -9.70 -9.83 15.09
CA HIS A 362 -10.56 -10.82 15.71
C HIS A 362 -10.63 -12.07 14.80
N PRO A 363 -11.27 -13.17 15.25
CA PRO A 363 -11.44 -14.35 14.41
C PRO A 363 -12.12 -14.06 13.07
N ASP A 364 -13.27 -13.35 13.10
CA ASP A 364 -14.12 -13.13 11.92
C ASP A 364 -14.07 -11.72 11.35
N SER A 365 -13.34 -10.81 12.00
CA SER A 365 -13.19 -9.43 11.54
C SER A 365 -11.81 -8.87 11.81
N ALA A 366 -11.40 -7.88 11.04
CA ALA A 366 -10.23 -7.05 11.34
C ALA A 366 -10.45 -5.63 10.86
N SER A 367 -9.71 -4.69 11.43
CA SER A 367 -9.63 -3.32 10.94
C SER A 367 -8.18 -2.83 10.99
N LEU A 368 -7.80 -2.06 9.97
CA LEU A 368 -6.56 -1.31 9.89
C LEU A 368 -6.95 0.14 9.65
N SER A 369 -6.61 1.03 10.58
CA SER A 369 -6.95 2.44 10.47
C SER A 369 -5.72 3.32 10.63
N PHE A 370 -5.71 4.42 9.90
CA PHE A 370 -4.71 5.47 9.93
C PHE A 370 -5.42 6.79 10.14
N LYS A 371 -4.87 7.64 11.01
CA LYS A 371 -5.34 9.01 11.22
C LYS A 371 -4.14 9.94 11.20
N ILE A 372 -4.22 11.03 10.44
CA ILE A 372 -3.23 12.11 10.52
C ILE A 372 -3.39 12.78 11.89
N THR A 373 -2.33 12.82 12.67
CA THR A 373 -2.33 13.43 14.00
C THR A 373 -1.54 14.73 14.05
N LYS A 374 -0.57 14.90 13.15
CA LYS A 374 0.27 16.08 13.10
C LYS A 374 0.94 16.20 11.73
N ILE A 375 1.10 17.42 11.25
CA ILE A 375 1.94 17.77 10.10
C ILE A 375 2.81 18.94 10.56
N GLU A 376 4.13 18.75 10.62
CA GLU A 376 5.03 19.87 10.90
C GLU A 376 4.96 20.93 9.81
N LYS A 377 5.38 22.15 10.13
CA LYS A 377 5.40 23.23 9.14
C LYS A 377 6.29 22.85 7.95
N PHE A 378 5.80 23.10 6.74
CA PHE A 378 6.62 23.00 5.54
C PHE A 378 7.59 24.18 5.45
N GLU A 379 8.85 23.87 5.20
CA GLU A 379 9.84 24.88 4.80
C GLU A 379 9.80 25.03 3.28
N VAL A 380 9.71 26.27 2.81
CA VAL A 380 9.61 26.59 1.39
C VAL A 380 10.83 27.38 0.96
N SER A 381 11.58 26.87 -0.01
CA SER A 381 12.75 27.55 -0.56
C SER A 381 12.82 27.47 -2.09
N GLY A 382 13.81 28.16 -2.68
CA GLY A 382 14.01 28.19 -4.13
C GLY A 382 13.19 29.24 -4.87
N GLY A 383 12.83 28.94 -6.12
CA GLY A 383 12.12 29.87 -7.01
C GLY A 383 11.31 29.15 -8.07
N PHE A 384 10.07 29.58 -8.28
CA PHE A 384 9.16 29.00 -9.26
C PHE A 384 9.65 29.24 -10.68
N SER A 385 9.63 28.18 -11.49
CA SER A 385 10.21 28.09 -12.82
C SER A 385 11.68 28.52 -12.89
N TYR A 386 12.41 28.46 -11.77
CA TYR A 386 13.80 28.93 -11.61
C TYR A 386 14.03 30.43 -11.86
N VAL A 387 12.95 31.21 -12.04
CA VAL A 387 13.03 32.64 -12.41
C VAL A 387 12.39 33.53 -11.35
N ILE A 388 11.30 33.06 -10.71
CA ILE A 388 10.55 33.85 -9.73
C ILE A 388 10.92 33.36 -8.33
N PRO A 389 11.73 34.11 -7.55
CA PRO A 389 12.09 33.69 -6.20
C PRO A 389 10.86 33.51 -5.31
N ALA A 390 10.91 32.61 -4.34
CA ALA A 390 9.79 32.37 -3.41
C ALA A 390 9.31 33.66 -2.72
N TRP A 391 10.21 34.60 -2.37
CA TRP A 391 9.84 35.89 -1.79
C TRP A 391 8.99 36.77 -2.72
N ALA A 392 9.21 36.70 -4.04
CA ALA A 392 8.47 37.49 -5.00
C ALA A 392 7.06 36.91 -5.23
N ILE A 393 6.91 35.60 -5.12
CA ILE A 393 5.60 34.93 -5.11
C ILE A 393 4.77 35.43 -3.93
N ASN A 394 5.38 35.55 -2.76
CA ASN A 394 4.73 36.04 -1.55
C ASN A 394 4.28 37.52 -1.63
N LEU A 395 4.70 38.30 -2.65
CA LEU A 395 4.20 39.67 -2.87
C LEU A 395 2.87 39.72 -3.65
N VAL A 396 2.55 38.66 -4.39
CA VAL A 396 1.35 38.57 -5.25
C VAL A 396 0.25 37.72 -4.61
N ILE A 397 0.63 36.89 -3.64
CA ILE A 397 -0.28 36.07 -2.84
C ILE A 397 -0.70 36.85 -1.58
N PRO A 398 -2.01 36.95 -1.26
CA PRO A 398 -2.47 37.35 0.08
C PRO A 398 -2.00 36.31 1.12
N GLY A 399 -0.96 36.66 1.88
CA GLY A 399 -0.23 35.72 2.75
C GLY A 399 1.00 35.12 2.04
N ASN A 400 1.87 34.44 2.79
CA ASN A 400 2.99 33.73 2.17
C ASN A 400 2.63 32.25 1.89
N LEU A 401 3.34 31.61 0.96
CA LEU A 401 3.07 30.22 0.56
C LEU A 401 3.12 29.25 1.74
N GLU A 402 4.01 29.47 2.71
CA GLU A 402 4.10 28.66 3.92
C GLU A 402 2.82 28.72 4.76
N SER A 403 2.23 29.91 4.93
CA SER A 403 0.97 30.09 5.64
C SER A 403 -0.15 29.34 4.95
N ILE A 404 -0.24 29.39 3.62
CA ILE A 404 -1.28 28.68 2.87
C ILE A 404 -1.14 27.18 3.00
N ILE A 405 0.09 26.66 2.88
CA ILE A 405 0.36 25.23 3.09
C ILE A 405 0.01 24.83 4.52
N HIS A 406 0.39 25.66 5.50
CA HIS A 406 0.07 25.41 6.91
C HIS A 406 -1.44 25.34 7.16
N GLU A 407 -2.22 26.32 6.69
CA GLU A 407 -3.69 26.33 6.81
C GLU A 407 -4.32 25.08 6.19
N PHE A 408 -3.83 24.65 5.02
CA PHE A 408 -4.29 23.43 4.37
C PHE A 408 -3.94 22.17 5.19
N THR A 409 -2.71 22.05 5.66
CA THR A 409 -2.28 20.89 6.45
C THR A 409 -3.01 20.81 7.80
N GLU A 410 -3.22 21.94 8.47
CA GLU A 410 -3.98 22.00 9.72
C GLU A 410 -5.45 21.65 9.48
N THR A 411 -6.03 22.04 8.35
CA THR A 411 -7.37 21.58 7.96
C THR A 411 -7.43 20.05 7.83
N LEU A 412 -6.38 19.40 7.31
CA LEU A 412 -6.33 17.93 7.25
C LEU A 412 -6.22 17.29 8.65
N VAL A 413 -5.49 17.91 9.58
CA VAL A 413 -5.34 17.44 10.97
C VAL A 413 -6.64 17.61 11.76
N HIS A 414 -7.33 18.73 11.56
CA HIS A 414 -8.56 19.11 12.27
C HIS A 414 -9.86 18.78 11.50
N ALA A 415 -9.74 18.06 10.38
CA ALA A 415 -10.85 17.73 9.49
C ALA A 415 -12.06 17.14 10.24
N ASN A 416 -13.26 17.48 9.79
CA ASN A 416 -14.52 16.89 10.24
C ASN A 416 -14.81 17.09 11.74
N GLY A 417 -14.44 18.25 12.28
CA GLY A 417 -14.63 18.60 13.69
C GLY A 417 -13.66 17.86 14.60
N ASP A 418 -12.36 18.03 14.36
CA ASP A 418 -11.23 17.47 15.13
C ASP A 418 -11.08 15.93 15.06
N LYS A 419 -11.88 15.27 14.22
CA LYS A 419 -11.72 13.85 13.93
C LYS A 419 -10.45 13.58 13.13
N GLY A 420 -10.01 14.55 12.33
CA GLY A 420 -8.84 14.49 11.47
C GLY A 420 -9.04 13.60 10.25
N THR A 421 -8.15 13.75 9.27
CA THR A 421 -8.16 12.91 8.06
C THR A 421 -7.87 11.46 8.44
N LYS A 422 -8.75 10.55 8.01
CA LYS A 422 -8.74 9.14 8.40
C LYS A 422 -8.92 8.24 7.19
N VAL A 423 -8.18 7.13 7.19
CA VAL A 423 -8.38 6.01 6.29
C VAL A 423 -8.57 4.76 7.12
N ALA A 424 -9.58 3.94 6.82
CA ALA A 424 -9.80 2.67 7.49
C ALA A 424 -10.16 1.57 6.49
N LEU A 425 -9.50 0.43 6.62
CA LEU A 425 -9.82 -0.82 5.95
C LEU A 425 -10.43 -1.75 6.99
N SER A 426 -11.57 -2.36 6.72
CA SER A 426 -12.24 -3.28 7.63
C SER A 426 -12.70 -4.53 6.91
N TRP A 427 -12.30 -5.69 7.39
CA TRP A 427 -12.75 -6.99 6.93
C TRP A 427 -13.82 -7.49 7.89
N ASN A 428 -14.93 -7.95 7.34
CA ASN A 428 -15.96 -8.63 8.10
C ASN A 428 -16.37 -9.91 7.35
N ARG A 429 -16.36 -11.03 8.06
CA ARG A 429 -16.83 -12.31 7.57
C ARG A 429 -18.23 -12.56 8.14
N ASP A 430 -19.21 -12.65 7.24
CA ASP A 430 -20.58 -12.99 7.57
C ASP A 430 -21.05 -14.11 6.63
N SER A 431 -21.55 -15.21 7.21
CA SER A 431 -22.23 -16.27 6.47
C SER A 431 -21.42 -16.82 5.27
N GLY A 432 -20.10 -16.98 5.46
CA GLY A 432 -19.17 -17.48 4.44
C GLY A 432 -18.70 -16.44 3.42
N LYS A 433 -19.18 -15.20 3.48
CA LYS A 433 -18.78 -14.09 2.62
C LYS A 433 -17.84 -13.16 3.38
N THR A 434 -16.77 -12.73 2.73
CA THR A 434 -15.93 -11.66 3.27
C THR A 434 -16.18 -10.35 2.54
N LEU A 435 -16.50 -9.32 3.31
CA LEU A 435 -16.65 -7.95 2.84
C LEU A 435 -15.44 -7.13 3.30
N LEU A 436 -14.77 -6.48 2.35
CA LEU A 436 -13.79 -5.43 2.63
C LEU A 436 -14.48 -4.07 2.52
N LYS A 437 -14.46 -3.31 3.60
CA LYS A 437 -14.91 -1.92 3.65
C LYS A 437 -13.70 -1.01 3.69
N THR A 438 -13.61 -0.08 2.75
CA THR A 438 -12.66 1.03 2.77
C THR A 438 -13.45 2.29 3.10
N HIS A 439 -12.98 3.04 4.08
CA HIS A 439 -13.56 4.30 4.51
C HIS A 439 -12.46 5.36 4.50
N VAL A 440 -12.66 6.45 3.76
CA VAL A 440 -11.78 7.60 3.72
C VAL A 440 -12.60 8.82 4.10
N GLU A 441 -12.12 9.59 5.07
CA GLU A 441 -12.76 10.80 5.57
C GLU A 441 -11.71 11.92 5.62
N SER A 442 -12.01 13.07 5.03
CA SER A 442 -11.13 14.25 5.03
C SER A 442 -11.92 15.55 4.85
N GLU A 443 -11.23 16.68 4.92
CA GLU A 443 -11.80 18.01 4.71
C GLU A 443 -10.84 18.86 3.89
N PHE A 444 -11.38 19.59 2.92
CA PHE A 444 -10.59 20.34 1.97
C PHE A 444 -11.02 21.82 1.94
N LEU A 445 -10.04 22.72 2.08
CA LEU A 445 -10.25 24.16 1.89
C LEU A 445 -10.52 24.46 0.43
N ASP A 446 -11.60 25.16 0.15
CA ASP A 446 -11.94 25.61 -1.20
C ASP A 446 -11.47 27.07 -1.42
N ASN A 447 -10.16 27.25 -1.62
CA ASN A 447 -9.56 28.55 -1.91
C ASN A 447 -8.69 28.51 -3.18
N PHE A 448 -8.48 29.67 -3.80
CA PHE A 448 -7.78 29.78 -5.08
C PHE A 448 -6.35 29.23 -5.04
N PHE A 449 -5.60 29.48 -3.97
CA PHE A 449 -4.18 29.07 -3.88
C PHE A 449 -4.01 27.58 -3.66
N ILE A 450 -4.89 26.94 -2.90
CA ILE A 450 -4.93 25.49 -2.74
C ILE A 450 -5.33 24.83 -4.05
N ARG A 451 -6.33 25.34 -4.77
CA ARG A 451 -6.66 24.88 -6.13
C ARG A 451 -5.46 24.96 -7.06
N PHE A 452 -4.73 26.08 -7.04
CA PHE A 452 -3.54 26.29 -7.85
C PHE A 452 -2.41 25.31 -7.49
N GLY A 453 -2.10 25.16 -6.20
CA GLY A 453 -1.08 24.24 -5.71
C GLY A 453 -1.40 22.78 -6.02
N LEU A 454 -2.65 22.36 -5.84
CA LEU A 454 -3.12 21.00 -6.15
C LEU A 454 -3.13 20.74 -7.66
N LYS A 455 -3.39 21.75 -8.49
CA LYS A 455 -3.25 21.62 -9.96
C LYS A 455 -1.80 21.36 -10.35
N ILE A 456 -0.84 22.08 -9.76
CA ILE A 456 0.59 21.84 -9.97
C ILE A 456 0.95 20.42 -9.51
N TRP A 457 0.49 20.01 -8.34
CA TRP A 457 0.72 18.67 -7.82
C TRP A 457 0.16 17.59 -8.75
N ASN A 458 -1.10 17.72 -9.19
CA ASN A 458 -1.74 16.79 -10.11
C ASN A 458 -0.94 16.65 -11.41
N HIS A 459 -0.56 17.76 -12.03
CA HIS A 459 0.17 17.72 -13.30
C HIS A 459 1.62 17.20 -13.18
N LYS A 460 2.26 17.38 -12.01
CA LYS A 460 3.65 16.99 -11.80
C LYS A 460 3.83 15.62 -11.17
N VAL A 461 2.89 15.19 -10.34
CA VAL A 461 3.01 14.00 -9.48
C VAL A 461 2.07 12.88 -9.90
N LEU A 462 0.94 13.17 -10.55
CA LEU A 462 0.07 12.11 -11.05
C LEU A 462 0.42 11.78 -12.51
N PRO A 463 0.48 10.50 -12.87
CA PRO A 463 0.71 10.10 -14.27
C PRO A 463 -0.45 10.55 -15.17
N SER A 464 -0.15 10.81 -16.45
CA SER A 464 -1.13 11.02 -17.52
C SER A 464 -2.02 9.78 -17.71
N GLU A 465 -3.12 9.91 -18.45
CA GLU A 465 -3.99 8.75 -18.74
C GLU A 465 -3.26 7.65 -19.50
N GLU A 466 -2.39 8.04 -20.43
CA GLU A 466 -1.56 7.15 -21.23
C GLU A 466 -0.51 6.44 -20.37
N ALA A 467 0.19 7.18 -19.49
CA ALA A 467 1.12 6.59 -18.53
C ALA A 467 0.41 5.67 -17.53
N ARG A 468 -0.81 6.01 -17.09
CA ARG A 468 -1.66 5.12 -16.27
C ARG A 468 -2.02 3.84 -17.03
N ASP A 469 -2.29 3.93 -18.32
CA ASP A 469 -2.54 2.75 -19.16
C ASP A 469 -1.34 1.81 -19.19
N ASP A 470 -0.14 2.35 -19.36
CA ASP A 470 1.09 1.57 -19.33
C ASP A 470 1.38 0.97 -17.95
N ILE A 471 1.17 1.70 -16.87
CA ILE A 471 1.23 1.17 -15.49
C ILE A 471 0.26 -0.01 -15.34
N ARG A 472 -0.97 0.10 -15.85
CA ARG A 472 -1.95 -1.00 -15.82
C ARG A 472 -1.46 -2.20 -16.63
N LYS A 473 -0.92 -2.02 -17.83
CA LYS A 473 -0.37 -3.11 -18.66
C LYS A 473 0.76 -3.86 -17.95
N ILE A 474 1.71 -3.14 -17.33
CA ILE A 474 2.79 -3.74 -16.55
C ILE A 474 2.23 -4.54 -15.37
N PHE A 475 1.28 -3.95 -14.62
CA PHE A 475 0.66 -4.62 -13.49
C PHE A 475 -0.10 -5.88 -13.90
N ILE A 476 -0.90 -5.83 -14.99
CA ILE A 476 -1.59 -7.00 -15.54
C ILE A 476 -0.59 -8.09 -15.91
N ARG A 477 0.51 -7.73 -16.60
CA ARG A 477 1.56 -8.68 -16.99
C ARG A 477 2.25 -9.29 -15.77
N LEU A 478 2.50 -8.50 -14.71
CA LEU A 478 3.02 -8.99 -13.44
C LEU A 478 2.07 -10.01 -12.80
N MET A 479 0.77 -9.73 -12.77
CA MET A 479 -0.22 -10.68 -12.25
C MET A 479 -0.29 -11.95 -13.10
N ASP A 480 -0.23 -11.84 -14.43
CA ASP A 480 -0.26 -12.99 -15.34
C ASP A 480 0.92 -13.96 -15.10
N VAL A 481 2.14 -13.43 -14.93
CA VAL A 481 3.31 -14.29 -14.65
C VAL A 481 3.24 -14.95 -13.29
N ILE A 482 2.72 -14.26 -12.26
CA ILE A 482 2.55 -14.86 -10.92
C ILE A 482 1.48 -15.97 -10.98
N ILE A 483 0.32 -15.69 -11.56
CA ILE A 483 -0.80 -16.66 -11.62
C ILE A 483 -0.39 -17.92 -12.38
N LYS A 484 0.42 -17.80 -13.43
CA LYS A 484 0.93 -18.92 -14.22
C LYS A 484 1.83 -19.85 -13.40
N ASP A 485 2.66 -19.27 -12.54
CA ASP A 485 3.65 -19.98 -11.73
C ASP A 485 3.05 -20.53 -10.42
N ILE A 486 1.91 -19.98 -9.95
CA ILE A 486 1.12 -20.57 -8.85
C ILE A 486 0.44 -21.82 -9.35
#